data_AF-A0A8J3LD66-F1
#
_entry.id   AF-A0A8J3LD66-F1
#
_cell.length_a   1.000
_cell.length_b   1.000
_cell.length_c   1.000
_cell.angle_alpha   90.00
_cell.angle_beta   90.00
_cell.angle_gamma   90.00
#
_symmetry.space_group_name_H-M   'P 1'
#
loop_
_entity.id
_entity.type
_entity.pdbx_description
1 polymer ?
#
loop_
_entity_poly.entity_id
_entity_poly.type
_entity_poly.pdbx_seq_one_letter_code
_entity_poly.pdbx_strand_id
1 'polypeptide(L)'
;MTEYRASFDADVTFLNGGGMQAQGFRLDVPGPAVSADDLAGLFVGHLGLLMVDQVRLSGVEVFAEAHKGSRGGPSADAPTGQGTRLVDLSHVIEAGMTTYPGLPGPEILPHLTRADSRGVYAEGTEFTIDRISMVSNTGTYVDSPFHRYEGGTDLAGLPLESLADLPVVVVRTTGAAERAITAQALAPYDVAGRAVLLHTGWDRHWRTAAYGVGAPYLTEDGAKHLVEAGATLVGTDSVNIDCTDGRTRPAHSILLHAGIPVLEHLTGLDRLPVHGARLHAVPAPVRDFGTFPVRAYALVPR
;
A
#
# COMPACT_ATOMS: atom_id res chain seq x y z
N MET A 1 -15.45 -13.31 6.73
CA MET A 1 -16.26 -13.28 7.96
C MET A 1 -17.15 -12.05 7.86
N THR A 2 -18.35 -12.07 8.41
CA THR A 2 -19.22 -10.89 8.38
C THR A 2 -18.67 -9.88 9.38
N GLU A 3 -18.29 -8.70 8.91
CA GLU A 3 -17.68 -7.62 9.68
C GLU A 3 -18.75 -6.56 9.96
N TYR A 4 -18.82 -6.03 11.20
CA TYR A 4 -19.89 -5.13 11.65
C TYR A 4 -19.32 -3.72 11.93
N ARG A 5 -20.09 -2.68 11.62
CA ARG A 5 -19.82 -1.30 12.02
C ARG A 5 -20.99 -0.70 12.77
N ALA A 6 -20.70 0.16 13.74
CA ALA A 6 -21.66 1.02 14.41
C ALA A 6 -21.58 2.44 13.84
N SER A 7 -22.73 3.08 13.60
CA SER A 7 -22.87 4.52 13.36
C SER A 7 -23.54 5.16 14.56
N PHE A 8 -23.00 6.27 15.08
CA PHE A 8 -23.54 6.94 16.28
C PHE A 8 -23.08 8.39 16.38
N ASP A 9 -23.81 9.18 17.16
CA ASP A 9 -23.36 10.48 17.65
C ASP A 9 -22.74 10.31 19.03
N ALA A 10 -21.76 11.16 19.38
CA ALA A 10 -21.10 11.11 20.68
C ALA A 10 -20.87 12.51 21.27
N ASP A 11 -21.13 12.64 22.56
CA ASP A 11 -20.72 13.77 23.41
C ASP A 11 -19.67 13.29 24.41
N VAL A 12 -18.47 13.88 24.36
CA VAL A 12 -17.35 13.53 25.25
C VAL A 12 -16.99 14.72 26.13
N THR A 13 -16.88 14.50 27.45
CA THR A 13 -16.32 15.46 28.40
C THR A 13 -14.96 14.98 28.90
N PHE A 14 -14.08 15.92 29.26
CA PHE A 14 -12.73 15.61 29.75
C PHE A 14 -12.52 16.12 31.19
N LEU A 15 -11.72 15.38 31.96
CA LEU A 15 -11.38 15.67 33.36
C LEU A 15 -10.60 17.00 33.53
N ASN A 16 -9.92 17.46 32.48
CA ASN A 16 -9.23 18.76 32.44
C ASN A 16 -10.13 19.92 31.95
N GLY A 17 -11.42 19.67 31.75
CA GLY A 17 -12.37 20.63 31.20
C GLY A 17 -12.38 20.65 29.66
N GLY A 18 -13.48 21.16 29.09
CA GLY A 18 -13.76 21.09 27.66
C GLY A 18 -14.52 19.83 27.25
N GLY A 19 -14.84 19.72 25.96
CA GLY A 19 -15.59 18.59 25.41
C GLY A 19 -15.47 18.50 23.90
N MET A 20 -15.91 17.37 23.35
CA MET A 20 -15.89 17.06 21.93
C MET A 20 -17.21 16.42 21.51
N GLN A 21 -17.71 16.79 20.34
CA GLN A 21 -18.88 16.18 19.72
C GLN A 21 -18.51 15.47 18.42
N ALA A 22 -19.12 14.31 18.19
CA ALA A 22 -19.05 13.59 16.93
C ALA A 22 -20.46 13.30 16.42
N GLN A 23 -20.65 13.40 15.10
CA GLN A 23 -21.94 13.16 14.45
C GLN A 23 -21.80 12.11 13.35
N GLY A 24 -22.66 11.10 13.35
CA GLY A 24 -22.65 9.99 12.41
C GLY A 24 -21.32 9.24 12.37
N PHE A 25 -20.61 9.20 13.50
CA PHE A 25 -19.30 8.57 13.64
C PHE A 25 -19.42 7.07 13.40
N ARG A 26 -18.52 6.50 12.58
CA ARG A 26 -18.57 5.09 12.22
C ARG A 26 -17.35 4.31 12.71
N LEU A 27 -17.58 3.28 13.52
CA LEU A 27 -16.54 2.49 14.16
C LEU A 27 -16.71 0.99 13.89
N ASP A 28 -15.61 0.28 13.70
CA ASP A 28 -15.60 -1.18 13.59
C ASP A 28 -15.92 -1.81 14.95
N VAL A 29 -16.84 -2.79 14.96
CA VAL A 29 -17.28 -3.46 16.19
C VAL A 29 -17.19 -4.98 16.06
N PRO A 30 -16.95 -5.71 17.17
CA PRO A 30 -16.71 -7.16 17.13
C PRO A 30 -17.95 -7.99 16.76
N GLY A 31 -19.15 -7.39 16.79
CA GLY A 31 -20.39 -8.09 16.46
C GLY A 31 -21.62 -7.18 16.49
N PRO A 32 -22.80 -7.73 16.12
CA PRO A 32 -24.04 -6.97 15.99
C PRO A 32 -24.64 -6.52 17.34
N ALA A 33 -24.19 -7.08 18.45
CA ALA A 33 -24.73 -6.86 19.79
C ALA A 33 -23.73 -6.16 20.74
N VAL A 34 -22.96 -5.21 20.21
CA VAL A 34 -22.04 -4.41 21.04
C VAL A 34 -22.82 -3.54 22.03
N SER A 35 -22.38 -3.50 23.29
CA SER A 35 -23.00 -2.64 24.30
C SER A 35 -22.61 -1.17 24.11
N ALA A 36 -23.37 -0.24 24.68
CA ALA A 36 -23.05 1.17 24.61
C ALA A 36 -21.71 1.50 25.31
N ASP A 37 -21.40 0.80 26.41
CA ASP A 37 -20.16 0.99 27.17
C ASP A 37 -18.95 0.46 26.40
N ASP A 38 -19.08 -0.73 25.78
CA ASP A 38 -18.03 -1.29 24.93
C ASP A 38 -17.79 -0.40 23.71
N LEU A 39 -18.86 0.13 23.10
CA LEU A 39 -18.78 1.04 21.98
C LEU A 39 -18.12 2.37 22.36
N ALA A 40 -18.42 2.91 23.55
CA ALA A 40 -17.77 4.10 24.08
C ALA A 40 -16.28 3.85 24.34
N GLY A 41 -15.93 2.71 24.90
CA GLY A 41 -14.54 2.30 25.12
C GLY A 41 -13.76 2.15 23.80
N LEU A 42 -14.36 1.49 22.81
CA LEU A 42 -13.80 1.39 21.46
C LEU A 42 -13.63 2.78 20.83
N PHE A 43 -14.60 3.68 20.98
CA PHE A 43 -14.55 5.03 20.44
C PHE A 43 -13.40 5.86 21.05
N VAL A 44 -13.26 5.82 22.38
CA VAL A 44 -12.15 6.47 23.11
C VAL A 44 -10.81 5.91 22.68
N GLY A 45 -10.67 4.58 22.65
CA GLY A 45 -9.45 3.90 22.23
C GLY A 45 -9.09 4.20 20.77
N HIS A 46 -10.11 4.27 19.91
CA HIS A 46 -9.94 4.54 18.49
C HIS A 46 -9.41 5.94 18.20
N LEU A 47 -9.98 6.94 18.87
CA LEU A 47 -9.54 8.33 18.76
C LEU A 47 -8.31 8.65 19.62
N GLY A 48 -7.83 7.69 20.43
CA GLY A 48 -6.69 7.88 21.32
C GLY A 48 -6.92 8.99 22.35
N LEU A 49 -8.16 9.16 22.81
CA LEU A 49 -8.53 10.23 23.73
C LEU A 49 -7.99 9.94 25.12
N LEU A 50 -7.41 10.96 25.75
CA LEU A 50 -6.90 10.90 27.11
C LEU A 50 -7.77 11.77 28.03
N MET A 51 -7.78 11.44 29.33
CA MET A 51 -8.52 12.18 30.36
C MET A 51 -10.04 12.26 30.12
N VAL A 52 -10.62 11.27 29.45
CA VAL A 52 -12.08 11.21 29.25
C VAL A 52 -12.77 11.03 30.59
N ASP A 53 -13.75 11.89 30.87
CA ASP A 53 -14.61 11.84 32.05
C ASP A 53 -15.90 11.05 31.74
N GLN A 54 -16.66 11.51 30.75
CA GLN A 54 -17.89 10.86 30.31
C GLN A 54 -17.97 10.80 28.79
N VAL A 55 -18.49 9.68 28.28
CA VAL A 55 -18.95 9.54 26.89
C VAL A 55 -20.44 9.26 26.91
N ARG A 56 -21.21 10.02 26.13
CA ARG A 56 -22.64 9.76 25.89
C ARG A 56 -22.84 9.47 24.42
N LEU A 57 -23.39 8.30 24.12
CA LEU A 57 -23.71 7.89 22.76
C LEU A 57 -25.20 8.07 22.49
N SER A 58 -25.53 8.52 21.28
CA SER A 58 -26.91 8.59 20.80
C SER A 58 -27.00 8.15 19.34
N GLY A 59 -28.19 7.74 18.89
CA GLY A 59 -28.40 7.32 17.49
C GLY A 59 -27.56 6.12 17.07
N VAL A 60 -27.32 5.17 17.98
CA VAL A 60 -26.48 3.99 17.71
C VAL A 60 -27.20 3.03 16.77
N GLU A 61 -26.64 2.79 15.60
CA GLU A 61 -27.07 1.79 14.63
C GLU A 61 -25.93 0.86 14.26
N VAL A 62 -26.13 -0.46 14.35
CA VAL A 62 -25.12 -1.47 13.98
C VAL A 62 -25.55 -2.19 12.71
N PHE A 63 -24.67 -2.24 11.72
CA PHE A 63 -24.95 -2.87 10.43
C PHE A 63 -23.73 -3.61 9.89
N ALA A 64 -23.98 -4.57 8.99
CA ALA A 64 -22.93 -5.34 8.34
C ALA A 64 -22.27 -4.51 7.22
N GLU A 65 -20.99 -4.18 7.38
CA GLU A 65 -20.16 -3.47 6.40
C GLU A 65 -18.72 -3.97 6.60
N ALA A 66 -18.01 -4.29 5.52
CA ALA A 66 -16.61 -4.72 5.59
C ALA A 66 -15.75 -3.67 6.33
N HIS A 67 -14.87 -4.13 7.24
CA HIS A 67 -14.02 -3.27 8.05
C HIS A 67 -13.15 -2.39 7.14
N LYS A 68 -13.18 -1.08 7.40
CA LYS A 68 -12.28 -0.13 6.75
C LYS A 68 -10.98 0.07 7.54
N GLY A 69 -10.87 -0.58 8.70
CA GLY A 69 -9.68 -0.61 9.54
C GLY A 69 -9.56 0.66 10.36
N SER A 70 -9.72 0.50 11.67
CA SER A 70 -9.77 1.58 12.63
C SER A 70 -8.70 1.34 13.71
N ARG A 71 -7.95 2.38 14.09
CA ARG A 71 -6.94 2.31 15.16
C ARG A 71 -7.59 1.76 16.44
N GLY A 72 -6.97 0.83 17.16
CA GLY A 72 -7.49 0.31 18.43
C GLY A 72 -8.76 -0.56 18.35
N GLY A 73 -9.26 -0.90 17.16
CA GLY A 73 -10.35 -1.88 16.99
C GLY A 73 -9.91 -3.31 17.31
N PRO A 74 -10.82 -4.30 17.35
CA PRO A 74 -10.52 -5.70 17.70
C PRO A 74 -9.46 -6.41 16.81
N SER A 75 -9.00 -5.78 15.72
CA SER A 75 -7.83 -6.22 14.93
C SER A 75 -6.47 -5.71 15.48
N ALA A 76 -6.46 -4.95 16.58
CA ALA A 76 -5.25 -4.33 17.14
C ALA A 76 -4.51 -5.21 18.15
N ASP A 77 -5.13 -6.26 18.67
CA ASP A 77 -4.47 -7.21 19.58
C ASP A 77 -3.73 -8.28 18.78
N ALA A 78 -2.40 -8.29 18.92
CA ALA A 78 -1.51 -9.24 18.26
C ALA A 78 -1.74 -10.67 18.77
N PRO A 79 -2.01 -11.66 17.89
CA PRO A 79 -1.94 -13.06 18.27
C PRO A 79 -0.48 -13.51 18.29
N THR A 80 -0.04 -13.98 19.47
CA THR A 80 1.16 -14.79 19.61
C THR A 80 0.88 -16.19 19.06
N GLY A 81 1.58 -16.57 17.98
CA GLY A 81 1.67 -17.95 17.49
C GLY A 81 0.57 -18.43 16.54
N GLN A 82 0.49 -17.89 15.32
CA GLN A 82 -0.30 -18.45 14.23
C GLN A 82 0.46 -18.34 12.89
N GLY A 83 0.46 -19.41 12.09
CA GLY A 83 1.33 -19.54 10.93
C GLY A 83 1.20 -18.38 9.93
N THR A 84 2.30 -17.92 9.35
CA THR A 84 2.27 -16.80 8.40
C THR A 84 1.69 -17.21 7.05
N ARG A 85 0.87 -16.35 6.43
CA ARG A 85 0.45 -16.46 5.02
C ARG A 85 1.22 -15.45 4.16
N LEU A 86 1.70 -15.88 3.00
CA LEU A 86 2.26 -14.99 1.99
C LEU A 86 1.16 -14.47 1.06
N VAL A 87 1.17 -13.18 0.80
CA VAL A 87 0.28 -12.50 -0.15
C VAL A 87 1.13 -11.89 -1.25
N ASP A 88 0.97 -12.38 -2.49
CA ASP A 88 1.65 -11.84 -3.67
C ASP A 88 1.03 -10.49 -4.05
N LEU A 89 1.83 -9.43 -4.12
CA LEU A 89 1.38 -8.06 -4.38
C LEU A 89 1.78 -7.58 -5.79
N SER A 90 2.23 -8.49 -6.65
CA SER A 90 2.74 -8.15 -7.97
C SER A 90 1.83 -8.58 -9.12
N HIS A 91 1.76 -7.73 -10.15
CA HIS A 91 1.19 -8.12 -11.43
C HIS A 91 2.15 -9.01 -12.23
N VAL A 92 1.60 -10.01 -12.93
CA VAL A 92 2.35 -10.91 -13.82
C VAL A 92 2.88 -10.15 -15.03
N ILE A 93 4.16 -10.34 -15.36
CA ILE A 93 4.81 -9.80 -16.56
C ILE A 93 4.64 -10.78 -17.73
N GLU A 94 4.06 -10.29 -18.82
CA GLU A 94 3.81 -11.06 -20.05
C GLU A 94 4.30 -10.31 -21.29
N ALA A 95 4.62 -11.05 -22.35
CA ALA A 95 5.00 -10.47 -23.63
C ALA A 95 3.89 -9.55 -24.17
N GLY A 96 4.28 -8.36 -24.61
CA GLY A 96 3.39 -7.37 -25.21
C GLY A 96 2.41 -6.71 -24.24
N MET A 97 2.44 -7.03 -22.94
CA MET A 97 1.51 -6.44 -21.98
C MET A 97 1.71 -4.92 -21.87
N THR A 98 0.62 -4.19 -21.68
CA THR A 98 0.67 -2.77 -21.34
C THR A 98 0.75 -2.60 -19.83
N THR A 99 1.87 -2.07 -19.33
CA THR A 99 2.01 -1.60 -17.93
C THR A 99 1.54 -0.16 -17.82
N TYR A 100 2.19 0.72 -18.57
CA TYR A 100 1.95 2.14 -18.59
C TYR A 100 1.50 2.54 -20.00
N PRO A 101 0.34 3.21 -20.18
CA PRO A 101 -0.12 3.63 -21.49
C PRO A 101 0.93 4.48 -22.24
N GLY A 102 1.32 4.04 -23.43
CA GLY A 102 2.30 4.72 -24.28
C GLY A 102 3.73 4.20 -24.18
N LEU A 103 4.07 3.35 -23.20
CA LEU A 103 5.37 2.67 -23.15
C LEU A 103 5.33 1.34 -23.94
N PRO A 104 6.44 0.94 -24.57
CA PRO A 104 6.51 -0.36 -25.24
C PRO A 104 6.38 -1.50 -24.22
N GLY A 105 5.59 -2.51 -24.57
CA GLY A 105 5.44 -3.72 -23.75
C GLY A 105 6.69 -4.61 -23.79
N PRO A 106 6.81 -5.58 -22.87
CA PRO A 106 7.94 -6.51 -22.83
C PRO A 106 8.02 -7.36 -24.10
N GLU A 107 9.21 -7.50 -24.66
CA GLU A 107 9.52 -8.47 -25.70
C GLU A 107 10.23 -9.67 -25.05
N ILE A 108 9.59 -10.83 -25.06
CA ILE A 108 10.12 -12.07 -24.49
C ILE A 108 10.30 -13.06 -25.64
N LEU A 109 11.55 -13.41 -25.94
CA LEU A 109 11.90 -14.28 -27.06
C LEU A 109 12.86 -15.39 -26.61
N PRO A 110 12.79 -16.58 -27.23
CA PRO A 110 13.73 -17.65 -26.93
C PRO A 110 15.15 -17.25 -27.37
N HIS A 111 16.11 -17.47 -26.48
CA HIS A 111 17.54 -17.53 -26.80
C HIS A 111 17.96 -18.97 -27.16
N LEU A 112 17.42 -19.94 -26.43
CA LEU A 112 17.53 -21.38 -26.70
C LEU A 112 16.17 -22.03 -26.46
N THR A 113 15.57 -22.58 -27.53
CA THR A 113 14.31 -23.32 -27.39
C THR A 113 14.56 -24.70 -26.79
N ARG A 114 13.52 -25.28 -26.19
CA ARG A 114 13.59 -26.66 -25.67
C ARG A 114 13.95 -27.67 -26.75
N ALA A 115 13.41 -27.51 -27.96
CA ALA A 115 13.73 -28.38 -29.08
C ALA A 115 15.21 -28.26 -29.49
N ASP A 116 15.73 -27.04 -29.61
CA ASP A 116 17.13 -26.79 -29.98
C ASP A 116 18.10 -27.29 -28.90
N SER A 117 17.70 -27.23 -27.62
CA SER A 117 18.53 -27.71 -26.50
C SER A 117 18.87 -29.20 -26.62
N ARG A 118 18.02 -30.02 -27.25
CA ARG A 118 18.28 -31.46 -27.46
C ARG A 118 19.49 -31.72 -28.36
N GLY A 119 19.83 -30.77 -29.24
CA GLY A 119 21.02 -30.85 -30.10
C GLY A 119 22.31 -30.42 -29.39
N VAL A 120 22.22 -29.86 -28.18
CA VAL A 120 23.35 -29.33 -27.41
C VAL A 120 23.65 -30.21 -26.19
N TYR A 121 22.62 -30.77 -25.55
CA TYR A 121 22.74 -31.52 -24.30
C TYR A 121 22.52 -33.02 -24.50
N ALA A 122 22.93 -33.81 -23.51
CA ALA A 122 22.77 -35.26 -23.52
C ALA A 122 21.29 -35.68 -23.52
N GLU A 123 21.02 -36.90 -24.00
CA GLU A 123 19.67 -37.48 -23.99
C GLU A 123 19.04 -37.39 -22.60
N GLY A 124 17.76 -37.00 -22.56
CA GLY A 124 17.02 -36.77 -21.30
C GLY A 124 17.29 -35.42 -20.64
N THR A 125 18.14 -34.55 -21.21
CA THR A 125 18.44 -33.21 -20.68
C THR A 125 17.97 -32.13 -21.65
N GLU A 126 16.98 -31.32 -21.25
CA GLU A 126 16.41 -30.25 -22.08
C GLU A 126 16.23 -28.95 -21.28
N PHE A 127 16.48 -27.80 -21.91
CA PHE A 127 16.38 -26.48 -21.29
C PHE A 127 15.63 -25.49 -22.18
N THR A 128 15.04 -24.47 -21.56
CA THR A 128 14.63 -23.25 -22.25
C THR A 128 15.41 -22.10 -21.64
N ILE A 129 16.00 -21.25 -22.49
CA ILE A 129 16.63 -20.00 -22.08
C ILE A 129 15.97 -18.90 -22.89
N ASP A 130 15.34 -17.94 -22.23
CA ASP A 130 14.66 -16.81 -22.86
C ASP A 130 15.41 -15.51 -22.59
N ARG A 131 15.26 -14.55 -23.49
CA ARG A 131 15.70 -13.17 -23.34
C ARG A 131 14.48 -12.27 -23.21
N ILE A 132 14.56 -11.31 -22.30
CA ILE A 132 13.56 -10.26 -22.13
C ILE A 132 14.18 -8.88 -22.45
N SER A 133 13.49 -8.10 -23.28
CA SER A 133 13.75 -6.68 -23.50
C SER A 133 12.51 -5.91 -23.05
N MET A 134 12.64 -5.03 -22.07
CA MET A 134 11.50 -4.30 -21.51
C MET A 134 11.93 -2.95 -20.95
N VAL A 135 10.97 -2.02 -20.86
CA VAL A 135 11.14 -0.81 -20.05
C VAL A 135 11.19 -1.21 -18.59
N SER A 136 12.03 -0.55 -17.80
CA SER A 136 12.21 -0.88 -16.38
C SER A 136 10.97 -0.62 -15.52
N ASN A 137 10.15 0.37 -15.88
CA ASN A 137 8.82 0.62 -15.34
C ASN A 137 7.77 -0.36 -15.91
N THR A 138 7.98 -1.67 -15.68
CA THR A 138 7.11 -2.77 -16.15
C THR A 138 6.56 -3.57 -14.98
N GLY A 139 5.26 -3.89 -15.01
CA GLY A 139 4.59 -4.61 -13.93
C GLY A 139 4.63 -3.83 -12.63
N THR A 140 4.77 -4.55 -11.51
CA THR A 140 5.05 -3.95 -10.19
C THR A 140 6.54 -3.73 -10.06
N TYR A 141 6.96 -2.49 -9.79
CA TYR A 141 8.37 -2.10 -9.77
C TYR A 141 8.65 -1.11 -8.64
N VAL A 142 9.93 -0.99 -8.30
CA VAL A 142 10.40 0.02 -7.36
C VAL A 142 11.23 1.08 -8.07
N ASP A 143 11.06 2.32 -7.65
CA ASP A 143 11.88 3.46 -8.03
C ASP A 143 12.85 3.80 -6.91
N SER A 144 14.12 3.92 -7.28
CA SER A 144 15.21 4.43 -6.45
C SER A 144 15.40 5.92 -6.65
N PRO A 145 16.13 6.61 -5.76
CA PRO A 145 16.48 8.02 -5.95
C PRO A 145 17.08 8.35 -7.32
N PHE A 146 17.88 7.43 -7.89
CA PHE A 146 18.47 7.58 -9.22
C PHE A 146 17.43 7.76 -10.34
N HIS A 147 16.21 7.23 -10.20
CA HIS A 147 15.14 7.43 -11.17
C HIS A 147 14.85 8.91 -11.42
N ARG A 148 14.96 9.73 -10.38
CA ARG A 148 14.64 11.15 -10.42
C ARG A 148 15.88 12.05 -10.44
N TYR A 149 16.95 11.62 -9.80
CA TYR A 149 18.15 12.42 -9.56
C TYR A 149 19.38 11.67 -10.07
N GLU A 150 20.09 12.23 -11.05
CA GLU A 150 21.27 11.60 -11.68
C GLU A 150 22.35 11.17 -10.66
N GLY A 151 22.53 11.93 -9.57
CA GLY A 151 23.45 11.59 -8.48
C GLY A 151 22.82 10.79 -7.33
N GLY A 152 21.58 10.34 -7.48
CA GLY A 152 20.86 9.57 -6.48
C GLY A 152 21.32 8.11 -6.41
N THR A 153 21.05 7.45 -5.29
CA THR A 153 21.30 6.02 -5.11
C THR A 153 20.52 5.20 -6.13
N ASP A 154 21.21 4.33 -6.87
CA ASP A 154 20.62 3.38 -7.81
C ASP A 154 20.09 2.12 -7.10
N LEU A 155 19.47 1.20 -7.85
CA LEU A 155 18.93 -0.03 -7.27
C LEU A 155 19.99 -0.93 -6.63
N ALA A 156 21.23 -0.92 -7.14
CA ALA A 156 22.33 -1.70 -6.57
C ALA A 156 22.83 -1.13 -5.24
N GLY A 157 22.64 0.18 -5.01
CA GLY A 157 23.03 0.89 -3.79
C GLY A 157 21.93 1.02 -2.73
N LEU A 158 20.68 0.64 -3.02
CA LEU A 158 19.61 0.72 -2.03
C LEU A 158 19.88 -0.25 -0.85
N PRO A 159 19.80 0.22 0.41
CA PRO A 159 19.93 -0.65 1.56
C PRO A 159 18.75 -1.64 1.63
N LEU A 160 19.01 -2.89 2.02
CA LEU A 160 17.95 -3.89 2.12
C LEU A 160 16.88 -3.50 3.14
N GLU A 161 17.28 -2.79 4.18
CA GLU A 161 16.42 -2.26 5.25
C GLU A 161 15.40 -1.23 4.75
N SER A 162 15.55 -0.70 3.53
CA SER A 162 14.53 0.17 2.91
C SER A 162 13.54 -0.57 2.00
N LEU A 163 13.69 -1.89 1.84
CA LEU A 163 12.94 -2.69 0.86
C LEU A 163 12.44 -4.04 1.38
N ALA A 164 13.07 -4.59 2.42
CA ALA A 164 12.82 -5.93 2.93
C ALA A 164 12.39 -5.89 4.40
N ASP A 165 11.51 -6.82 4.75
CA ASP A 165 11.07 -7.05 6.12
C ASP A 165 10.48 -5.77 6.79
N LEU A 166 9.81 -4.94 5.99
CA LEU A 166 9.29 -3.65 6.46
C LEU A 166 7.92 -3.84 7.14
N PRO A 167 7.70 -3.29 8.35
CA PRO A 167 6.34 -3.24 8.90
C PRO A 167 5.44 -2.42 7.98
N VAL A 168 4.27 -2.96 7.64
CA VAL A 168 3.33 -2.32 6.72
C VAL A 168 2.30 -1.50 7.49
N VAL A 169 1.96 -0.35 6.94
CA VAL A 169 0.68 0.32 7.18
C VAL A 169 -0.07 0.49 5.87
N VAL A 170 -1.30 -0.03 5.80
CA VAL A 170 -2.14 0.10 4.60
C VAL A 170 -3.11 1.26 4.79
N VAL A 171 -2.97 2.30 3.96
CA VAL A 171 -3.84 3.47 3.95
C VAL A 171 -5.03 3.17 3.04
N ARG A 172 -6.23 3.03 3.61
CA ARG A 172 -7.44 2.68 2.86
C ARG A 172 -8.11 3.93 2.29
N THR A 173 -8.09 4.07 0.96
CA THR A 173 -8.76 5.16 0.24
C THR A 173 -9.76 4.66 -0.82
N THR A 174 -10.00 3.34 -0.87
CA THR A 174 -11.03 2.74 -1.73
C THR A 174 -12.40 3.38 -1.52
N GLY A 175 -13.02 3.82 -2.62
CA GLY A 175 -14.35 4.43 -2.59
C GLY A 175 -14.36 5.88 -2.07
N ALA A 176 -13.21 6.51 -1.88
CA ALA A 176 -13.13 7.93 -1.60
C ALA A 176 -13.75 8.75 -2.76
N ALA A 177 -14.44 9.84 -2.40
CA ALA A 177 -15.04 10.74 -3.39
C ALA A 177 -13.98 11.52 -4.17
N GLU A 178 -12.85 11.82 -3.52
CA GLU A 178 -11.72 12.52 -4.11
C GLU A 178 -10.58 11.55 -4.44
N ARG A 179 -9.86 11.87 -5.53
CA ARG A 179 -8.67 11.12 -5.97
C ARG A 179 -7.41 11.47 -5.19
N ALA A 180 -7.36 12.68 -4.62
CA ALA A 180 -6.20 13.23 -3.98
C ALA A 180 -6.04 12.63 -2.57
N ILE A 181 -4.88 12.05 -2.29
CA ILE A 181 -4.51 11.52 -0.99
C ILE A 181 -3.66 12.58 -0.28
N THR A 182 -4.29 13.33 0.62
CA THR A 182 -3.71 14.50 1.31
C THR A 182 -2.98 14.12 2.59
N ALA A 183 -2.24 15.07 3.17
CA ALA A 183 -1.67 14.90 4.52
C ALA A 183 -2.76 14.56 5.55
N GLN A 184 -3.96 15.15 5.44
CA GLN A 184 -5.07 14.86 6.33
C GLN A 184 -5.56 13.41 6.23
N ALA A 185 -5.54 12.83 5.03
CA ALA A 185 -5.89 11.41 4.84
C ALA A 185 -4.87 10.46 5.49
N LEU A 186 -3.63 10.93 5.68
CA LEU A 186 -2.51 10.16 6.23
C LEU A 186 -2.33 10.36 7.74
N ALA A 187 -2.75 11.50 8.28
CA ALA A 187 -2.58 11.88 9.68
C ALA A 187 -3.02 10.83 10.73
N PRO A 188 -4.06 10.01 10.51
CA PRO A 188 -4.45 8.96 11.48
C PRO A 188 -3.47 7.79 11.60
N TYR A 189 -2.57 7.61 10.62
CA TYR A 189 -1.70 6.44 10.52
C TYR A 189 -0.32 6.71 11.14
N ASP A 190 0.18 5.76 11.93
CA ASP A 190 1.58 5.76 12.35
C ASP A 190 2.43 5.22 11.20
N VAL A 191 3.17 6.11 10.54
CA VAL A 191 3.97 5.80 9.33
C VAL A 191 5.46 5.67 9.59
N ALA A 192 5.94 6.05 10.79
CA ALA A 192 7.36 6.07 11.10
C ALA A 192 7.98 4.67 10.97
N GLY A 193 9.08 4.55 10.22
CA GLY A 193 9.79 3.30 10.01
C GLY A 193 9.03 2.22 9.23
N ARG A 194 7.96 2.60 8.51
CA ARG A 194 7.03 1.66 7.85
C ARG A 194 6.99 1.80 6.33
N ALA A 195 6.58 0.72 5.68
CA ALA A 195 6.09 0.75 4.31
C ALA A 195 4.63 1.23 4.32
N VAL A 196 4.39 2.42 3.75
CA VAL A 196 3.07 3.03 3.64
C VAL A 196 2.46 2.63 2.30
N LEU A 197 1.46 1.75 2.32
CA LEU A 197 0.81 1.24 1.10
C LEU A 197 -0.54 1.93 0.90
N LEU A 198 -0.63 2.76 -0.14
CA LEU A 198 -1.84 3.46 -0.54
C LEU A 198 -2.75 2.48 -1.29
N HIS A 199 -3.79 1.99 -0.61
CA HIS A 199 -4.80 1.10 -1.20
C HIS A 199 -5.98 1.92 -1.70
N THR A 200 -5.98 2.16 -3.00
CA THR A 200 -6.98 2.94 -3.72
C THR A 200 -7.99 2.04 -4.46
N GLY A 201 -7.63 0.76 -4.62
CA GLY A 201 -8.34 -0.26 -5.38
C GLY A 201 -8.25 -0.05 -6.89
N TRP A 202 -7.31 0.77 -7.36
CA TRP A 202 -7.18 1.13 -8.77
C TRP A 202 -6.61 0.00 -9.63
N ASP A 203 -5.95 -0.97 -9.00
CA ASP A 203 -5.47 -2.21 -9.61
C ASP A 203 -6.59 -3.00 -10.31
N ARG A 204 -7.86 -2.81 -9.92
CA ARG A 204 -9.03 -3.35 -10.65
C ARG A 204 -9.08 -2.99 -12.14
N HIS A 205 -8.43 -1.90 -12.53
CA HIS A 205 -8.38 -1.43 -13.92
C HIS A 205 -7.14 -1.92 -14.68
N TRP A 206 -6.24 -2.67 -14.04
CA TRP A 206 -5.01 -3.18 -14.65
C TRP A 206 -5.25 -3.81 -16.03
N ARG A 207 -4.36 -3.52 -16.99
CA ARG A 207 -4.47 -3.93 -18.41
C ARG A 207 -5.70 -3.43 -19.16
N THR A 208 -6.38 -2.39 -18.65
CA THR A 208 -7.44 -1.68 -19.38
C THR A 208 -7.04 -0.24 -19.67
N ALA A 209 -7.68 0.39 -20.65
CA ALA A 209 -7.47 1.81 -20.95
C ALA A 209 -7.81 2.73 -19.76
N ALA A 210 -8.71 2.29 -18.86
CA ALA A 210 -9.11 3.05 -17.67
C ALA A 210 -7.97 3.16 -16.64
N TYR A 211 -6.98 2.27 -16.68
CA TYR A 211 -5.88 2.27 -15.71
C TYR A 211 -5.10 3.58 -15.68
N GLY A 212 -4.90 4.21 -16.85
CA GLY A 212 -4.15 5.46 -16.98
C GLY A 212 -4.97 6.75 -16.84
N VAL A 213 -6.26 6.68 -16.50
CA VAL A 213 -7.17 7.84 -16.58
C VAL A 213 -7.82 8.11 -15.24
N GLY A 214 -7.51 9.25 -14.62
CA GLY A 214 -8.17 9.67 -13.38
C GLY A 214 -7.83 8.78 -12.18
N ALA A 215 -6.60 8.24 -12.13
CA ALA A 215 -6.14 7.47 -10.98
C ALA A 215 -6.01 8.34 -9.71
N PRO A 216 -6.24 7.77 -8.52
CA PRO A 216 -5.87 8.38 -7.24
C PRO A 216 -4.36 8.55 -7.12
N TYR A 217 -3.95 9.63 -6.45
CA TYR A 217 -2.55 10.06 -6.36
C TYR A 217 -2.25 10.68 -5.00
N LEU A 218 -0.97 10.65 -4.61
CA LEU A 218 -0.44 11.32 -3.43
C LEU A 218 -0.19 12.80 -3.73
N THR A 219 -0.72 13.70 -2.90
CA THR A 219 -0.49 15.14 -3.07
C THR A 219 0.88 15.56 -2.57
N GLU A 220 1.30 16.78 -2.92
CA GLU A 220 2.56 17.35 -2.46
C GLU A 220 2.65 17.45 -0.92
N ASP A 221 1.58 17.90 -0.26
CA ASP A 221 1.50 17.96 1.20
C ASP A 221 1.47 16.55 1.82
N GLY A 222 0.81 15.58 1.17
CA GLY A 222 0.85 14.19 1.60
C GLY A 222 2.25 13.60 1.55
N ALA A 223 2.98 13.83 0.46
CA ALA A 223 4.37 13.38 0.33
C ALA A 223 5.29 14.03 1.38
N LYS A 224 5.14 15.34 1.63
CA LYS A 224 5.90 16.04 2.70
C LYS A 224 5.60 15.43 4.06
N HIS A 225 4.33 15.17 4.37
CA HIS A 225 3.94 14.54 5.62
C HIS A 225 4.59 13.16 5.80
N LEU A 226 4.65 12.32 4.76
CA LEU A 226 5.30 11.00 4.84
C LEU A 226 6.80 11.10 5.10
N VAL A 227 7.48 12.06 4.47
CA VAL A 227 8.91 12.33 4.73
C VAL A 227 9.10 12.80 6.18
N GLU A 228 8.35 13.81 6.62
CA GLU A 228 8.45 14.40 7.95
C GLU A 228 8.13 13.39 9.07
N ALA A 229 7.15 12.51 8.83
CA ALA A 229 6.75 11.47 9.76
C ALA A 229 7.62 10.19 9.67
N GLY A 230 8.62 10.16 8.77
CA GLY A 230 9.65 9.12 8.73
C GLY A 230 9.22 7.81 8.08
N ALA A 231 8.38 7.84 7.03
CA ALA A 231 8.10 6.66 6.22
C ALA A 231 9.38 6.08 5.60
N THR A 232 9.47 4.76 5.49
CA THR A 232 10.65 4.06 4.93
C THR A 232 10.49 3.73 3.46
N LEU A 233 9.26 3.42 3.04
CA LEU A 233 8.88 3.13 1.66
C LEU A 233 7.45 3.60 1.45
N VAL A 234 7.11 4.09 0.25
CA VAL A 234 5.73 4.42 -0.10
C VAL A 234 5.31 3.62 -1.33
N GLY A 235 4.21 2.90 -1.22
CA GLY A 235 3.67 2.08 -2.30
C GLY A 235 2.27 2.52 -2.72
N THR A 236 1.91 2.29 -3.98
CA THR A 236 0.58 2.57 -4.52
C THR A 236 0.10 1.46 -5.46
N ASP A 237 -1.20 1.18 -5.45
CA ASP A 237 -1.87 0.29 -6.42
C ASP A 237 -2.37 1.03 -7.68
N SER A 238 -2.14 2.34 -7.75
CA SER A 238 -2.40 3.17 -8.93
C SER A 238 -1.31 3.08 -10.00
N VAL A 239 -1.62 3.62 -11.18
CA VAL A 239 -0.70 3.73 -12.33
C VAL A 239 0.53 4.60 -12.06
N ASN A 240 0.43 5.54 -11.12
CA ASN A 240 1.51 6.42 -10.71
C ASN A 240 1.20 6.96 -9.30
N ILE A 241 2.23 7.26 -8.51
CA ILE A 241 2.06 7.90 -7.20
C ILE A 241 1.69 9.39 -7.34
N ASP A 242 2.05 10.03 -8.45
CA ASP A 242 1.71 11.43 -8.76
C ASP A 242 0.45 11.56 -9.62
N CYS A 243 -0.11 12.77 -9.61
CA CYS A 243 -1.15 13.14 -10.56
C CYS A 243 -0.62 13.17 -12.00
N THR A 244 -1.26 12.42 -12.89
CA THR A 244 -0.88 12.30 -14.30
C THR A 244 -1.55 13.33 -15.22
N ASP A 245 -2.48 14.14 -14.71
CA ASP A 245 -3.21 15.15 -15.50
C ASP A 245 -2.29 16.31 -15.92
N GLY A 246 -1.26 16.59 -15.11
CA GLY A 246 -0.24 17.60 -15.35
C GLY A 246 1.13 17.02 -15.67
N ARG A 247 2.13 17.92 -15.77
CA ARG A 247 3.54 17.57 -16.02
C ARG A 247 4.42 17.62 -14.76
N THR A 248 3.86 17.95 -13.61
CA THR A 248 4.57 17.98 -12.33
C THR A 248 4.52 16.61 -11.66
N ARG A 249 5.58 16.26 -10.94
CA ARG A 249 5.72 15.00 -10.18
C ARG A 249 6.23 15.27 -8.75
N PRO A 250 5.47 16.02 -7.94
CA PRO A 250 5.90 16.41 -6.59
C PRO A 250 6.14 15.21 -5.67
N ALA A 251 5.29 14.19 -5.67
CA ALA A 251 5.43 13.03 -4.80
C ALA A 251 6.72 12.26 -5.10
N HIS A 252 7.00 11.94 -6.36
CA HIS A 252 8.29 11.36 -6.75
C HIS A 252 9.45 12.23 -6.30
N SER A 253 9.39 13.53 -6.59
CA SER A 253 10.49 14.44 -6.26
C SER A 253 10.75 14.50 -4.76
N ILE A 254 9.72 14.65 -3.94
CA ILE A 254 9.84 14.77 -2.48
C ILE A 254 10.33 13.46 -1.86
N LEU A 255 9.70 12.33 -2.20
CA LEU A 255 10.03 11.03 -1.62
C LEU A 255 11.44 10.58 -2.01
N LEU A 256 11.76 10.63 -3.30
CA LEU A 256 13.05 10.17 -3.81
C LEU A 256 14.20 11.09 -3.38
N HIS A 257 13.95 12.40 -3.20
CA HIS A 257 14.95 13.32 -2.65
C HIS A 257 15.28 13.00 -1.19
N ALA A 258 14.28 12.55 -0.42
CA ALA A 258 14.44 12.09 0.95
C ALA A 258 15.04 10.66 1.04
N GLY A 259 15.32 10.01 -0.09
CA GLY A 259 15.86 8.64 -0.12
C GLY A 259 14.81 7.56 0.13
N ILE A 260 13.51 7.89 0.08
CA ILE A 260 12.40 6.95 0.29
C ILE A 260 12.03 6.30 -1.04
N PRO A 261 12.21 4.97 -1.22
CA PRO A 261 11.84 4.29 -2.44
C PRO A 261 10.32 4.32 -2.68
N VAL A 262 9.93 4.34 -3.96
CA VAL A 262 8.53 4.33 -4.38
C VAL A 262 8.20 2.99 -5.03
N LEU A 263 7.11 2.33 -4.61
CA LEU A 263 6.67 1.03 -5.13
C LEU A 263 5.35 1.19 -5.87
N GLU A 264 5.35 1.08 -7.19
CA GLU A 264 4.18 1.36 -8.02
C GLU A 264 3.53 0.09 -8.58
N HIS A 265 2.27 0.21 -9.00
CA HIS A 265 1.49 -0.87 -9.59
C HIS A 265 1.32 -2.10 -8.69
N LEU A 266 1.14 -1.88 -7.39
CA LEU A 266 0.78 -2.96 -6.47
C LEU A 266 -0.61 -3.53 -6.79
N THR A 267 -0.84 -4.78 -6.42
CA THR A 267 -2.17 -5.40 -6.47
C THR A 267 -2.47 -6.20 -5.22
N GLY A 268 -3.74 -6.46 -4.96
CA GLY A 268 -4.14 -7.39 -3.91
C GLY A 268 -3.91 -6.88 -2.49
N LEU A 269 -3.79 -5.56 -2.34
CA LEU A 269 -3.69 -4.85 -1.06
C LEU A 269 -4.97 -5.02 -0.23
N ASP A 270 -6.11 -5.30 -0.85
CA ASP A 270 -7.38 -5.66 -0.20
C ASP A 270 -7.24 -6.85 0.77
N ARG A 271 -6.28 -7.75 0.51
CA ARG A 271 -6.02 -8.96 1.31
C ARG A 271 -5.06 -8.74 2.48
N LEU A 272 -4.53 -7.53 2.65
CA LEU A 272 -3.66 -7.19 3.78
C LEU A 272 -4.48 -6.62 4.95
N PRO A 273 -4.10 -6.86 6.21
CA PRO A 273 -4.62 -6.05 7.31
C PRO A 273 -4.05 -4.63 7.24
N VAL A 274 -4.67 -3.66 7.93
CA VAL A 274 -4.15 -2.29 8.01
C VAL A 274 -2.76 -2.26 8.67
N HIS A 275 -2.52 -3.13 9.64
CA HIS A 275 -1.25 -3.25 10.36
C HIS A 275 -0.88 -4.73 10.57
N GLY A 276 0.38 -4.99 10.92
CA GLY A 276 0.85 -6.32 11.31
C GLY A 276 1.41 -7.16 10.16
N ALA A 277 1.25 -6.72 8.90
CA ALA A 277 1.93 -7.33 7.77
C ALA A 277 3.39 -6.86 7.65
N ARG A 278 4.24 -7.68 7.01
CA ARG A 278 5.64 -7.33 6.69
C ARG A 278 5.88 -7.42 5.18
N LEU A 279 6.39 -6.36 4.56
CA LEU A 279 6.60 -6.25 3.12
C LEU A 279 8.03 -6.63 2.73
N HIS A 280 8.16 -7.32 1.59
CA HIS A 280 9.41 -7.51 0.86
C HIS A 280 9.21 -7.09 -0.59
N ALA A 281 10.04 -6.17 -1.08
CA ALA A 281 9.97 -5.60 -2.43
C ALA A 281 11.37 -5.30 -3.00
N VAL A 282 12.30 -6.25 -2.86
CA VAL A 282 13.70 -6.09 -3.28
C VAL A 282 13.85 -6.37 -4.78
N PRO A 283 14.36 -5.42 -5.60
CA PRO A 283 14.66 -5.61 -7.01
C PRO A 283 15.99 -6.34 -7.21
N ALA A 284 16.24 -6.79 -8.45
CA ALA A 284 17.60 -7.16 -8.83
C ALA A 284 18.53 -5.94 -8.72
N PRO A 285 19.77 -6.10 -8.20
CA PRO A 285 20.70 -4.99 -8.00
C PRO A 285 21.39 -4.60 -9.33
N VAL A 286 20.65 -3.92 -10.20
CA VAL A 286 21.17 -3.43 -11.49
C VAL A 286 21.83 -2.07 -11.28
N ARG A 287 23.10 -1.95 -11.69
CA ARG A 287 23.86 -0.69 -11.62
C ARG A 287 23.34 0.33 -12.61
N ASP A 288 23.44 1.60 -12.25
CA ASP A 288 23.05 2.75 -13.07
C ASP A 288 21.59 2.66 -13.54
N PHE A 289 20.74 2.03 -12.72
CA PHE A 289 19.34 1.78 -13.01
C PHE A 289 18.47 2.39 -11.92
N GLY A 290 17.49 3.19 -12.35
CA GLY A 290 16.60 3.93 -11.45
C GLY A 290 15.40 3.12 -10.99
N THR A 291 14.91 2.23 -11.86
CA THR A 291 13.64 1.51 -11.67
C THR A 291 13.83 0.07 -12.14
N PHE A 292 13.17 -0.90 -11.52
CA PHE A 292 13.16 -2.28 -12.02
C PHE A 292 12.02 -3.09 -11.41
N PRO A 293 11.48 -4.09 -12.12
CA PRO A 293 10.41 -4.91 -11.58
C PRO A 293 10.81 -5.67 -10.32
N VAL A 294 9.83 -5.84 -9.44
CA VAL A 294 9.93 -6.61 -8.19
C VAL A 294 8.79 -7.61 -8.12
N ARG A 295 9.06 -8.75 -7.48
CA ARG A 295 7.97 -9.59 -6.95
C ARG A 295 7.74 -9.20 -5.50
N ALA A 296 6.92 -8.16 -5.32
CA ALA A 296 6.53 -7.68 -4.02
C ALA A 296 5.57 -8.68 -3.35
N TYR A 297 5.79 -8.97 -2.08
CA TYR A 297 4.89 -9.81 -1.30
C TYR A 297 4.87 -9.38 0.16
N ALA A 298 3.78 -9.72 0.85
CA ALA A 298 3.65 -9.49 2.28
C ALA A 298 3.47 -10.78 3.08
N LEU A 299 4.11 -10.84 4.24
CA LEU A 299 3.85 -11.81 5.30
C LEU A 299 2.70 -11.28 6.14
N VAL A 300 1.62 -12.04 6.23
CA VAL A 300 0.43 -11.70 7.02
C VAL A 300 0.28 -12.73 8.15
N PRO A 301 0.21 -12.31 9.42
CA PRO A 301 -0.14 -13.19 10.53
C PRO A 301 -1.50 -13.86 10.26
N ARG A 302 -1.63 -15.16 10.56
CA ARG A 302 -2.95 -15.82 10.55
C ARG A 302 -3.73 -15.51 11.81
#